data_AF-A0AAE3VBA6-F1
#
_entry.id   AF-A0AAE3VBA6-F1
#
_cell.length_a   1.000
_cell.length_b   1.000
_cell.length_c   1.000
_cell.angle_alpha   90.00
_cell.angle_beta   90.00
_cell.angle_gamma   90.00
#
_symmetry.space_group_name_H-M   'P 1'
#
loop_
_entity.id
_entity.type
_entity.pdbx_description
1 polymer ?
#
loop_
_entity_poly.entity_id
_entity_poly.type
_entity_poly.pdbx_seq_one_letter_code
_entity_poly.pdbx_strand_id
1 'polypeptide(L)'
;MIRLGIGFATGRRNFRKALRSYLMIWNSVKHTMPDCEVHLSLFVAYDSNYRNTQSTDFTNLSQDIVDSFDHIVFLGSKNIPLSMQMLIQKSKLDKSEVELLFNSGYSGKRISVLCAALLNHMDYLLFLDDDEYPLAVTNNHDLALWSGQRVFCSHLQEIEKADYTNGYHCGYFSPIPQLRFTESLPEKSFRLFIEAISNDIINWKHIRNLMKTHGVTYASTEILSRGVPEEVPYAQAGSGTSRCMFFLPIRNTSRVVWNKSKRFSFRFFHSWQIILRKSASYPYRVSSANTAKM
;
A
#
# COMPACT_ATOMS: atom_id res chain seq x y z
N MET A 1 -8.08 -20.25 12.75
CA MET A 1 -8.55 -19.76 11.44
C MET A 1 -8.45 -18.24 11.39
N ILE A 2 -7.76 -17.69 10.38
CA ILE A 2 -7.57 -16.26 10.14
C ILE A 2 -8.23 -15.91 8.80
N ARG A 3 -9.04 -14.84 8.76
CA ARG A 3 -9.64 -14.29 7.54
C ARG A 3 -8.86 -13.06 7.09
N LEU A 4 -8.02 -13.22 6.09
CA LEU A 4 -7.14 -12.19 5.57
C LEU A 4 -7.74 -11.54 4.32
N GLY A 5 -8.08 -10.25 4.42
CA GLY A 5 -8.43 -9.42 3.27
C GLY A 5 -7.19 -8.88 2.55
N ILE A 6 -7.15 -9.03 1.23
CA ILE A 6 -6.17 -8.40 0.33
C ILE A 6 -6.88 -7.27 -0.42
N GLY A 7 -6.41 -6.04 -0.24
CA GLY A 7 -7.03 -4.82 -0.73
C GLY A 7 -6.23 -4.14 -1.84
N PHE A 8 -6.88 -3.82 -2.96
CA PHE A 8 -6.32 -3.00 -4.03
C PHE A 8 -7.19 -1.78 -4.30
N ALA A 9 -6.57 -0.63 -4.48
CA ALA A 9 -7.13 0.47 -5.25
C ALA A 9 -6.37 0.53 -6.58
N THR A 10 -7.08 0.56 -7.71
CA THR A 10 -6.41 0.48 -9.02
C THR A 10 -7.18 1.16 -10.14
N GLY A 11 -6.47 1.73 -11.10
CA GLY A 11 -7.01 2.03 -12.43
C GLY A 11 -6.26 1.27 -13.54
N ARG A 12 -5.29 0.43 -13.15
CA ARG A 12 -4.30 -0.15 -14.06
C ARG A 12 -4.60 -1.62 -14.29
N ARG A 13 -4.76 -2.01 -15.56
CA ARG A 13 -4.98 -3.41 -15.98
C ARG A 13 -3.92 -4.39 -15.47
N ASN A 14 -2.70 -3.89 -15.22
CA ASN A 14 -1.55 -4.68 -14.79
C ASN A 14 -1.61 -5.13 -13.32
N PHE A 15 -2.54 -4.63 -12.49
CA PHE A 15 -2.65 -5.06 -11.08
C PHE A 15 -2.82 -6.58 -10.97
N ARG A 16 -3.46 -7.24 -11.95
CA ARG A 16 -3.60 -8.70 -12.00
C ARG A 16 -2.25 -9.42 -12.00
N LYS A 17 -1.22 -8.84 -12.63
CA LYS A 17 0.14 -9.40 -12.63
C LYS A 17 0.81 -9.25 -11.27
N ALA A 18 0.64 -8.09 -10.63
CA ALA A 18 1.12 -7.86 -9.27
C ALA A 18 0.47 -8.85 -8.30
N LEU A 19 -0.87 -8.92 -8.29
CA LEU A 19 -1.66 -9.86 -7.51
C LEU A 19 -1.21 -11.32 -7.69
N ARG A 20 -1.07 -11.76 -8.94
CA ARG A 20 -0.60 -13.12 -9.23
C ARG A 20 0.78 -13.39 -8.64
N SER A 21 1.68 -12.42 -8.67
CA SER A 21 3.03 -12.55 -8.11
C SER A 21 3.00 -12.74 -6.59
N TYR A 22 2.12 -12.02 -5.88
CA TYR A 22 1.89 -12.21 -4.44
C TYR A 22 1.35 -13.61 -4.15
N LEU A 23 0.37 -14.08 -4.91
CA LEU A 23 -0.21 -15.42 -4.73
C LEU A 23 0.78 -16.54 -5.01
N MET A 24 1.63 -16.39 -6.03
CA MET A 24 2.68 -17.37 -6.33
C MET A 24 3.67 -17.53 -5.17
N ILE A 25 4.14 -16.42 -4.60
CA ILE A 25 5.02 -16.48 -3.42
C ILE A 25 4.26 -17.04 -2.22
N TRP A 26 3.04 -16.57 -1.95
CA TRP A 26 2.23 -17.09 -0.85
C TRP A 26 2.08 -18.62 -0.93
N ASN A 27 1.70 -19.14 -2.09
CA ASN A 27 1.54 -20.58 -2.29
C ASN A 27 2.85 -21.36 -2.11
N SER A 28 4.00 -20.76 -2.45
CA SER A 28 5.30 -21.42 -2.26
C SER A 28 5.76 -21.42 -0.80
N VAL A 29 5.26 -20.51 0.06
CA VAL A 29 5.76 -20.39 1.45
C VAL A 29 4.71 -20.63 2.54
N LYS A 30 3.42 -20.72 2.22
CA LYS A 30 2.35 -20.85 3.22
C LYS A 30 2.49 -22.06 4.15
N HIS A 31 3.10 -23.15 3.66
CA HIS A 31 3.38 -24.36 4.43
C HIS A 31 4.43 -24.15 5.54
N THR A 32 5.15 -23.03 5.53
CA THR A 32 6.14 -22.67 6.57
C THR A 32 5.54 -21.80 7.68
N MET A 33 4.26 -21.44 7.58
CA MET A 33 3.54 -20.75 8.65
C MET A 33 3.20 -21.74 9.77
N PRO A 34 3.01 -21.27 11.03
CA PRO A 34 2.45 -22.09 12.09
C PRO A 34 1.11 -22.72 11.67
N ASP A 35 0.63 -23.74 12.39
CA ASP A 35 -0.65 -24.43 12.14
C ASP A 35 -1.88 -23.51 12.34
N CYS A 36 -2.00 -22.49 11.50
CA CYS A 36 -3.12 -21.58 11.41
C CYS A 36 -3.62 -21.56 9.98
N GLU A 37 -4.86 -22.00 9.79
CA GLU A 37 -5.54 -21.92 8.51
C GLU A 37 -5.83 -20.44 8.17
N VAL A 38 -5.35 -19.99 7.01
CA VAL A 38 -5.53 -18.61 6.52
C VAL A 38 -6.41 -18.64 5.28
N HIS A 39 -7.59 -18.05 5.41
CA HIS A 39 -8.56 -17.84 4.35
C HIS A 39 -8.33 -16.48 3.70
N LEU A 40 -8.21 -16.46 2.37
CA LEU A 40 -7.94 -15.24 1.63
C LEU A 40 -9.23 -14.68 1.03
N SER A 41 -9.42 -13.37 1.14
CA SER A 41 -10.48 -12.65 0.42
C SER A 41 -9.89 -11.46 -0.32
N LEU A 42 -10.35 -11.21 -1.56
CA LEU A 42 -9.85 -10.13 -2.40
C LEU A 42 -10.87 -8.98 -2.47
N PHE A 43 -10.40 -7.75 -2.29
CA PHE A 43 -11.21 -6.53 -2.36
C PHE A 43 -10.55 -5.55 -3.34
N VAL A 44 -11.19 -5.28 -4.47
CA VAL A 44 -10.62 -4.42 -5.53
C VAL A 44 -11.54 -3.23 -5.79
N ALA A 45 -11.09 -2.04 -5.38
CA ALA A 45 -11.71 -0.79 -5.78
C ALA A 45 -11.06 -0.28 -7.07
N TYR A 46 -11.82 -0.30 -8.16
CA TYR A 46 -11.28 0.00 -9.49
C TYR A 46 -11.84 1.30 -10.10
N ASP A 47 -11.03 1.95 -10.92
CA ASP A 47 -11.40 3.14 -11.70
C ASP A 47 -11.48 2.82 -13.20
N SER A 48 -12.68 2.86 -13.78
CA SER A 48 -12.86 2.72 -15.23
C SER A 48 -12.53 4.00 -16.02
N ASN A 49 -12.50 5.15 -15.35
CA ASN A 49 -12.21 6.43 -16.02
C ASN A 49 -10.71 6.62 -16.26
N TYR A 50 -9.87 5.87 -15.55
CA TYR A 50 -8.43 5.89 -15.76
C TYR A 50 -8.06 5.12 -17.04
N ARG A 51 -7.43 5.82 -18.00
CA ARG A 51 -6.91 5.26 -19.27
C ARG A 51 -7.94 4.47 -20.10
N ASN A 52 -9.21 4.88 -20.11
CA ASN A 52 -10.29 4.23 -20.86
C ASN A 52 -10.40 2.72 -20.59
N THR A 53 -10.31 2.33 -19.32
CA THR A 53 -10.46 0.94 -18.89
C THR A 53 -11.94 0.57 -18.73
N GLN A 54 -12.26 -0.72 -18.79
CA GLN A 54 -13.62 -1.23 -18.60
C GLN A 54 -13.69 -2.13 -17.36
N SER A 55 -14.88 -2.40 -16.82
CA SER A 55 -15.02 -3.25 -15.62
C SER A 55 -14.39 -4.63 -15.79
N THR A 56 -14.49 -5.22 -16.98
CA THR A 56 -13.89 -6.54 -17.31
C THR A 56 -12.36 -6.53 -17.28
N ASP A 57 -11.71 -5.37 -17.40
CA ASP A 57 -10.26 -5.26 -17.17
C ASP A 57 -9.86 -5.58 -15.73
N PHE A 58 -10.81 -5.52 -14.80
CA PHE A 58 -10.60 -5.77 -13.37
C PHE A 58 -11.29 -7.05 -12.90
N THR A 59 -12.51 -7.34 -13.38
CA THR A 59 -13.31 -8.47 -12.90
C THR A 59 -12.99 -9.78 -13.61
N ASN A 60 -12.43 -9.75 -14.82
CA ASN A 60 -12.04 -10.96 -15.55
C ASN A 60 -10.68 -11.46 -15.03
N LEU A 61 -10.70 -12.13 -13.88
CA LEU A 61 -9.54 -12.79 -13.29
C LEU A 61 -9.38 -14.20 -13.87
N SER A 62 -8.14 -14.67 -13.97
CA SER A 62 -7.87 -16.05 -14.37
C SER A 62 -8.26 -17.03 -13.26
N GLN A 63 -8.60 -18.26 -13.63
CA GLN A 63 -9.12 -19.26 -12.69
C GLN A 63 -8.15 -19.54 -11.54
N ASP A 64 -6.84 -19.55 -11.79
CA ASP A 64 -5.82 -19.74 -10.76
C ASP A 64 -5.84 -18.65 -9.67
N ILE A 65 -6.19 -17.41 -10.04
CA ILE A 65 -6.38 -16.32 -9.08
C ILE A 65 -7.69 -16.53 -8.33
N VAL A 66 -8.77 -16.88 -9.03
CA VAL A 66 -10.09 -17.09 -8.42
C VAL A 66 -10.05 -18.20 -7.37
N ASP A 67 -9.42 -19.33 -7.69
CA ASP A 67 -9.30 -20.50 -6.81
C ASP A 67 -8.41 -20.23 -5.57
N SER A 68 -7.62 -19.16 -5.59
CA SER A 68 -6.78 -18.76 -4.45
C SER A 68 -7.56 -17.97 -3.38
N PHE A 69 -8.81 -17.57 -3.64
CA PHE A 69 -9.61 -16.74 -2.74
C PHE A 69 -10.96 -17.39 -2.43
N ASP A 70 -11.37 -17.32 -1.17
CA ASP A 70 -12.72 -17.78 -0.75
C ASP A 70 -13.81 -16.79 -1.18
N HIS A 71 -13.47 -15.49 -1.19
CA HIS A 71 -14.38 -14.42 -1.57
C HIS A 71 -13.65 -13.34 -2.37
N ILE A 72 -14.33 -12.80 -3.38
CA ILE A 72 -13.83 -11.69 -4.20
C ILE A 72 -14.90 -10.62 -4.31
N VAL A 73 -14.55 -9.38 -3.96
CA VAL A 73 -15.45 -8.23 -3.97
C VAL A 73 -14.87 -7.13 -4.86
N PHE A 74 -15.62 -6.76 -5.88
CA PHE A 74 -15.28 -5.67 -6.79
C PHE A 74 -16.08 -4.41 -6.49
N LEU A 75 -15.38 -3.31 -6.25
CA LEU A 75 -15.95 -2.02 -5.85
C LEU A 75 -15.77 -1.03 -7.00
N GLY A 76 -16.71 -1.06 -7.95
CA GLY A 76 -16.83 -0.04 -8.99
C GLY A 76 -17.74 1.12 -8.56
N SER A 77 -17.92 2.09 -9.45
CA SER A 77 -18.77 3.27 -9.24
C SER A 77 -20.20 2.94 -8.78
N LYS A 78 -20.74 1.78 -9.16
CA LYS A 78 -22.09 1.33 -8.78
C LYS A 78 -22.21 0.83 -7.34
N ASN A 79 -21.13 0.32 -6.74
CA ASN A 79 -21.17 -0.37 -5.44
C ASN A 79 -20.71 0.51 -4.27
N ILE A 80 -20.04 1.64 -4.56
CA ILE A 80 -19.61 2.64 -3.57
C ILE A 80 -20.79 3.26 -2.80
N PRO A 81 -21.94 3.61 -3.42
CA PRO A 81 -23.08 4.20 -2.70
C PRO A 81 -23.63 3.32 -1.57
N LEU A 82 -23.63 1.99 -1.73
CA LEU A 82 -24.03 1.04 -0.67
C LEU A 82 -23.09 1.13 0.54
N SER A 83 -21.77 1.19 0.29
CA SER A 83 -20.77 1.35 1.36
C SER A 83 -20.94 2.67 2.10
N MET A 84 -21.25 3.75 1.37
CA MET A 84 -21.53 5.07 1.95
C MET A 84 -22.78 5.05 2.83
N GLN A 85 -23.90 4.49 2.35
CA GLN A 85 -25.14 4.41 3.13
C GLN A 85 -24.95 3.63 4.43
N MET A 86 -24.23 2.52 4.40
CA MET A 86 -23.94 1.74 5.60
C MET A 86 -23.06 2.51 6.59
N LEU A 87 -22.07 3.28 6.09
CA LEU A 87 -21.21 4.09 6.95
C LEU A 87 -22.00 5.22 7.61
N ILE A 88 -22.91 5.87 6.88
CA ILE A 88 -23.83 6.87 7.43
C ILE A 88 -24.71 6.25 8.54
N GLN A 89 -25.27 5.06 8.31
CA GLN A 89 -26.14 4.39 9.29
C GLN A 89 -25.40 3.93 10.55
N LYS A 90 -24.15 3.45 10.42
CA LYS A 90 -23.38 2.86 11.52
C LYS A 90 -22.44 3.85 12.22
N SER A 91 -22.27 5.06 11.69
CA SER A 91 -21.38 6.07 12.27
C SER A 91 -22.16 7.32 12.70
N LYS A 92 -21.47 8.24 13.38
CA LYS A 92 -21.99 9.57 13.72
C LYS A 92 -21.59 10.62 12.67
N LEU A 93 -21.22 10.18 11.47
CA LEU A 93 -20.80 11.04 10.37
C LEU A 93 -22.01 11.48 9.56
N ASP A 94 -22.02 12.73 9.13
CA ASP A 94 -23.05 13.23 8.22
C ASP A 94 -22.75 12.85 6.76
N LYS A 95 -23.74 13.08 5.90
CA LYS A 95 -23.64 12.75 4.47
C LYS A 95 -22.46 13.45 3.78
N SER A 96 -22.18 14.70 4.13
CA SER A 96 -21.10 15.47 3.52
C SER A 96 -19.71 14.96 3.93
N GLU A 97 -19.57 14.55 5.21
CA GLU A 97 -18.36 13.93 5.73
C GLU A 97 -18.09 12.58 5.03
N VAL A 98 -19.15 11.79 4.80
CA VAL A 98 -19.02 10.51 4.09
C VAL A 98 -18.71 10.73 2.60
N GLU A 99 -19.33 11.70 1.94
CA GLU A 99 -18.97 12.07 0.56
C GLU A 99 -17.51 12.50 0.42
N LEU A 100 -16.97 13.23 1.39
CA LEU A 100 -15.56 13.62 1.41
C LEU A 100 -14.62 12.41 1.54
N LEU A 101 -14.99 11.43 2.38
CA LEU A 101 -14.23 10.20 2.57
C LEU A 101 -14.23 9.31 1.33
N PHE A 102 -15.36 9.18 0.64
CA PHE A 102 -15.53 8.31 -0.53
C PHE A 102 -15.30 9.03 -1.87
N ASN A 103 -14.41 10.01 -1.88
CA ASN A 103 -14.05 10.71 -3.12
C ASN A 103 -13.51 9.76 -4.20
N SER A 104 -13.51 10.22 -5.45
CA SER A 104 -13.06 9.43 -6.61
C SER A 104 -11.55 9.15 -6.62
N GLY A 105 -10.78 9.78 -5.73
CA GLY A 105 -9.35 9.61 -5.61
C GLY A 105 -8.94 8.24 -5.05
N TYR A 106 -7.63 7.99 -5.05
CA TYR A 106 -7.05 6.74 -4.54
C TYR A 106 -7.40 6.50 -3.06
N SER A 107 -7.41 7.58 -2.27
CA SER A 107 -7.75 7.53 -0.84
C SER A 107 -9.19 7.08 -0.61
N GLY A 108 -10.17 7.60 -1.35
CA GLY A 108 -11.57 7.16 -1.22
C GLY A 108 -11.80 5.73 -1.68
N LYS A 109 -11.03 5.26 -2.68
CA LYS A 109 -11.01 3.84 -3.06
C LYS A 109 -10.48 2.94 -1.94
N ARG A 110 -9.38 3.33 -1.26
CA ARG A 110 -8.87 2.59 -0.10
C ARG A 110 -9.88 2.53 1.04
N ILE A 111 -10.61 3.62 1.29
CA ILE A 111 -11.70 3.65 2.28
C ILE A 111 -12.82 2.67 1.89
N SER A 112 -13.18 2.61 0.61
CA SER A 112 -14.18 1.66 0.10
C SER A 112 -13.77 0.21 0.35
N VAL A 113 -12.51 -0.13 0.06
CA VAL A 113 -11.93 -1.45 0.34
C VAL A 113 -12.00 -1.78 1.82
N LEU A 114 -11.62 -0.85 2.71
CA LEU A 114 -11.69 -1.08 4.15
C LEU A 114 -13.14 -1.35 4.61
N CYS A 115 -14.09 -0.56 4.12
CA CYS A 115 -15.50 -0.75 4.46
C CYS A 115 -15.99 -2.12 4.01
N ALA A 116 -15.66 -2.54 2.79
CA ALA A 116 -16.01 -3.87 2.29
C ALA A 116 -15.38 -4.99 3.14
N ALA A 117 -14.11 -4.86 3.55
CA ALA A 117 -13.45 -5.84 4.40
C ALA A 117 -14.13 -5.96 5.78
N LEU A 118 -14.52 -4.83 6.39
CA LEU A 118 -15.28 -4.81 7.64
C LEU A 118 -16.65 -5.48 7.50
N LEU A 119 -17.37 -5.20 6.40
CA LEU A 119 -18.67 -5.80 6.12
C LEU A 119 -18.60 -7.31 5.87
N ASN A 120 -17.48 -7.79 5.34
CA ASN A 120 -17.24 -9.21 5.13
C ASN A 120 -16.59 -9.88 6.35
N HIS A 121 -16.48 -9.18 7.48
CA HIS A 121 -15.95 -9.69 8.75
C HIS A 121 -14.53 -10.28 8.62
N MET A 122 -13.68 -9.59 7.87
CA MET A 122 -12.25 -9.92 7.81
C MET A 122 -11.59 -9.67 9.17
N ASP A 123 -10.55 -10.44 9.47
CA ASP A 123 -9.76 -10.30 10.71
C ASP A 123 -8.68 -9.23 10.52
N TYR A 124 -8.03 -9.29 9.36
CA TYR A 124 -6.97 -8.37 8.96
C TYR A 124 -7.18 -7.90 7.52
N LEU A 125 -6.65 -6.74 7.17
CA LEU A 125 -6.65 -6.20 5.81
C LEU A 125 -5.24 -5.74 5.42
N LEU A 126 -4.71 -6.29 4.32
CA LEU A 126 -3.45 -5.91 3.68
C LEU A 126 -3.72 -5.08 2.42
N PHE A 127 -3.34 -3.82 2.43
CA PHE A 127 -3.36 -2.96 1.25
C PHE A 127 -2.12 -3.15 0.40
N LEU A 128 -2.31 -3.42 -0.89
CA LEU A 128 -1.25 -3.53 -1.88
C LEU A 128 -1.43 -2.45 -2.94
N ASP A 129 -0.33 -1.82 -3.34
CA ASP A 129 -0.32 -0.93 -4.49
C ASP A 129 -0.28 -1.74 -5.80
N ASP A 130 -0.92 -1.23 -6.85
CA ASP A 130 -1.20 -1.97 -8.08
C ASP A 130 -0.02 -2.03 -9.07
N ASP A 131 1.08 -1.38 -8.72
CA ASP A 131 2.36 -1.36 -9.42
C ASP A 131 3.54 -1.85 -8.56
N GLU A 132 3.30 -2.33 -7.34
CA GLU A 132 4.32 -2.93 -6.49
C GLU A 132 4.30 -4.46 -6.58
N TYR A 133 5.46 -5.05 -6.81
CA TYR A 133 5.65 -6.51 -6.86
C TYR A 133 6.34 -6.97 -5.56
N PRO A 134 6.08 -8.21 -5.09
CA PRO A 134 6.71 -8.77 -3.89
C PRO A 134 8.16 -9.21 -4.17
N LEU A 135 8.97 -8.30 -4.71
CA LEU A 135 10.36 -8.52 -5.07
C LEU A 135 11.21 -7.42 -4.45
N ALA A 136 12.42 -7.79 -4.03
CA ALA A 136 13.46 -6.85 -3.66
C ALA A 136 14.60 -6.91 -4.65
N VAL A 137 15.08 -5.75 -5.08
CA VAL A 137 16.28 -5.67 -5.92
C VAL A 137 17.48 -5.24 -5.09
N THR A 138 18.55 -6.02 -5.11
CA THR A 138 19.83 -5.71 -4.45
C THR A 138 20.93 -5.53 -5.50
N ASN A 139 21.93 -4.72 -5.18
CA ASN A 139 23.11 -4.56 -6.03
C ASN A 139 24.22 -5.50 -5.55
N ASN A 140 24.66 -6.40 -6.41
CA ASN A 140 25.79 -7.27 -6.16
C ASN A 140 26.78 -7.17 -7.32
N HIS A 141 27.91 -6.48 -7.10
CA HIS A 141 28.98 -6.31 -8.10
C HIS A 141 28.46 -5.94 -9.50
N ASP A 142 27.66 -4.86 -9.58
CA ASP A 142 27.02 -4.34 -10.82
C ASP A 142 25.91 -5.21 -11.42
N LEU A 143 25.49 -6.26 -10.71
CA LEU A 143 24.32 -7.07 -11.07
C LEU A 143 23.12 -6.72 -10.18
N ALA A 144 21.98 -6.49 -10.82
CA ALA A 144 20.70 -6.36 -10.14
C ALA A 144 20.15 -7.75 -9.82
N LEU A 145 20.20 -8.13 -8.53
CA LEU A 145 19.66 -9.40 -8.05
C LEU A 145 18.24 -9.18 -7.50
N TRP A 146 17.28 -9.88 -8.09
CA TRP A 146 15.87 -9.81 -7.71
C TRP A 146 15.51 -11.01 -6.81
N SER A 147 15.01 -10.75 -5.61
CA SER A 147 14.68 -11.76 -4.61
C SER A 147 13.24 -11.64 -4.15
N GLY A 148 12.51 -12.75 -4.12
CA GLY A 148 11.13 -12.81 -3.66
C GLY A 148 10.97 -12.42 -2.19
N GLN A 149 9.90 -11.70 -1.88
CA GLN A 149 9.56 -11.24 -0.53
C GLN A 149 8.32 -11.98 -0.02
N ARG A 150 8.42 -12.57 1.18
CA ARG A 150 7.36 -13.36 1.82
C ARG A 150 6.31 -12.51 2.52
N VAL A 151 5.81 -11.51 1.81
CA VAL A 151 5.02 -10.40 2.36
C VAL A 151 3.90 -10.86 3.29
N PHE A 152 3.01 -11.76 2.83
CA PHE A 152 1.84 -12.16 3.63
C PHE A 152 2.26 -12.84 4.93
N CYS A 153 3.25 -13.74 4.87
CA CYS A 153 3.79 -14.42 6.05
C CYS A 153 4.37 -13.44 7.06
N SER A 154 5.26 -12.55 6.61
CA SER A 154 5.92 -11.59 7.49
C SER A 154 4.91 -10.70 8.21
N HIS A 155 3.90 -10.22 7.50
CA HIS A 155 2.84 -9.41 8.10
C HIS A 155 2.00 -10.19 9.12
N LEU A 156 1.60 -11.43 8.79
CA LEU A 156 0.81 -12.28 9.69
C LEU A 156 1.58 -12.67 10.96
N GLN A 157 2.89 -12.88 10.87
CA GLN A 157 3.74 -13.22 12.02
C GLN A 157 3.89 -12.06 13.00
N GLU A 158 3.92 -10.82 12.51
CA GLU A 158 4.21 -9.64 13.33
C GLU A 158 2.96 -8.89 13.81
N ILE A 159 1.83 -8.98 13.10
CA ILE A 159 0.64 -8.16 13.39
C ILE A 159 0.05 -8.40 14.78
N GLU A 160 0.24 -9.58 15.36
CA GLU A 160 -0.30 -9.91 16.68
C GLU A 160 0.25 -8.98 17.78
N LYS A 161 1.48 -8.49 17.58
CA LYS A 161 2.21 -7.67 18.56
C LYS A 161 2.17 -6.18 18.25
N ALA A 162 1.43 -5.77 17.22
CA ALA A 162 1.41 -4.40 16.71
C ALA A 162 -0.01 -3.90 16.43
N ASP A 163 -0.19 -2.58 16.46
CA ASP A 163 -1.46 -1.95 16.05
C ASP A 163 -1.66 -1.99 14.53
N TYR A 164 -0.56 -1.91 13.79
CA TYR A 164 -0.49 -2.13 12.35
C TYR A 164 0.95 -2.47 11.98
N THR A 165 1.12 -3.09 10.82
CA THR A 165 2.45 -3.29 10.24
C THR A 165 2.55 -2.64 8.87
N ASN A 166 3.74 -2.19 8.50
CA ASN A 166 4.06 -1.73 7.16
C ASN A 166 5.29 -2.45 6.63
N GLY A 167 5.23 -2.79 5.34
CA GLY A 167 6.41 -3.12 4.57
C GLY A 167 7.28 -1.88 4.42
N TYR A 168 8.56 -2.08 4.16
CA TYR A 168 9.37 -0.99 3.63
C TYR A 168 9.48 -1.11 2.10
N HIS A 169 10.22 -0.20 1.45
CA HIS A 169 10.37 -0.16 -0.01
C HIS A 169 11.56 -1.00 -0.49
N CYS A 170 11.26 -2.18 -1.06
CA CYS A 170 12.25 -3.14 -1.55
C CYS A 170 12.92 -2.79 -2.89
N GLY A 171 13.01 -1.50 -3.19
CA GLY A 171 13.58 -0.96 -4.39
C GLY A 171 12.54 -0.55 -5.42
N TYR A 172 12.93 0.36 -6.29
CA TYR A 172 12.05 1.04 -7.23
C TYR A 172 12.78 1.27 -8.54
N PHE A 173 12.09 1.02 -9.65
CA PHE A 173 12.56 1.42 -10.97
C PHE A 173 11.93 2.75 -11.34
N SER A 174 12.74 3.79 -11.31
CA SER A 174 12.33 5.14 -11.68
C SER A 174 12.29 5.29 -13.20
N PRO A 175 11.20 5.85 -13.78
CA PRO A 175 11.12 6.14 -15.20
C PRO A 175 11.96 7.38 -15.60
N ILE A 176 12.86 7.85 -14.74
CA ILE A 176 13.74 8.97 -15.06
C ILE A 176 14.64 8.58 -16.24
N PRO A 177 14.64 9.37 -17.33
CA PRO A 177 15.43 9.06 -18.50
C PRO A 177 16.92 9.13 -18.18
N GLN A 178 17.67 8.17 -18.73
CA GLN A 178 19.13 8.21 -18.73
C GLN A 178 19.58 9.16 -19.83
N LEU A 179 19.93 10.39 -19.42
CA LEU A 179 20.35 11.44 -20.34
C LEU A 179 21.87 11.54 -20.38
N ARG A 180 22.43 11.64 -21.58
CA ARG A 180 23.81 12.09 -21.77
C ARG A 180 23.78 13.61 -21.95
N PHE A 181 24.54 14.32 -21.14
CA PHE A 181 24.66 15.78 -21.29
C PHE A 181 25.49 16.11 -22.52
N THR A 182 25.03 17.11 -23.27
CA THR A 182 25.64 17.61 -24.51
C THR A 182 25.81 19.13 -24.43
N GLU A 183 26.44 19.73 -25.43
CA GLU A 183 26.48 21.20 -25.55
C GLU A 183 25.07 21.81 -25.68
N SER A 184 24.14 21.12 -26.35
CA SER A 184 22.74 21.53 -26.50
C SER A 184 21.88 21.27 -25.26
N LEU A 185 22.26 20.31 -24.40
CA LEU A 185 21.63 20.05 -23.11
C LEU A 185 22.68 19.90 -21.99
N PRO A 186 23.23 21.01 -21.48
CA PRO A 186 24.19 20.98 -20.38
C PRO A 186 23.54 20.50 -19.06
N GLU A 187 24.32 19.84 -18.19
CA GLU A 187 23.86 19.40 -16.86
C GLU A 187 23.25 20.57 -16.05
N LYS A 188 23.84 21.77 -16.17
CA LYS A 188 23.34 22.98 -15.51
C LYS A 188 21.91 23.33 -15.94
N SER A 189 21.58 23.20 -17.23
CA SER A 189 20.24 23.48 -17.75
C SER A 189 19.23 22.45 -17.25
N PHE A 190 19.61 21.16 -17.26
CA PHE A 190 18.74 20.10 -16.73
C PHE A 190 18.53 20.23 -15.21
N ARG A 191 19.57 20.59 -14.47
CA ARG A 191 19.49 20.89 -13.04
C ARG A 191 18.47 22.00 -12.75
N LEU A 192 18.54 23.12 -13.48
CA LEU A 192 17.60 24.23 -13.32
C LEU A 192 16.16 23.78 -13.56
N PHE A 193 15.93 22.92 -14.56
CA PHE A 193 14.61 22.35 -14.81
C PHE A 193 14.11 21.52 -13.62
N ILE A 194 14.95 20.63 -13.07
CA ILE A 194 14.59 19.83 -11.89
C ILE A 194 14.33 20.71 -10.66
N GLU A 195 15.17 21.72 -10.43
CA GLU A 195 15.00 22.68 -9.32
C GLU A 195 13.69 23.47 -9.45
N ALA A 196 13.28 23.83 -10.67
CA ALA A 196 12.01 24.53 -10.91
C ALA A 196 10.76 23.70 -10.60
N ILE A 197 10.83 22.37 -10.71
CA ILE A 197 9.73 21.45 -10.36
C ILE A 197 9.94 20.75 -9.00
N SER A 198 10.94 21.20 -8.24
CA SER A 198 11.39 20.48 -7.04
C SER A 198 10.34 20.52 -5.92
N ASN A 199 10.27 19.42 -5.17
CA ASN A 199 9.54 19.29 -3.91
C ASN A 199 10.31 18.33 -2.99
N ASP A 200 9.73 17.99 -1.84
CA ASP A 200 10.35 17.09 -0.86
C ASP A 200 10.73 15.71 -1.42
N ILE A 201 10.05 15.27 -2.50
CA ILE A 201 10.26 13.98 -3.18
C ILE A 201 11.19 14.14 -4.39
N ILE A 202 10.99 15.18 -5.19
CA ILE A 202 11.74 15.43 -6.43
C ILE A 202 12.72 16.57 -6.18
N ASN A 203 14.02 16.29 -6.14
CA ASN A 203 15.05 17.33 -6.07
C ASN A 203 16.30 16.92 -6.84
N TRP A 204 17.14 17.90 -7.18
CA TRP A 204 18.32 17.67 -8.01
C TRP A 204 19.24 16.58 -7.44
N LYS A 205 19.50 16.60 -6.13
CA LYS A 205 20.37 15.61 -5.48
C LYS A 205 19.81 14.19 -5.67
N HIS A 206 18.49 14.02 -5.47
CA HIS A 206 17.82 12.73 -5.60
C HIS A 206 17.80 12.24 -7.06
N ILE A 207 17.41 13.11 -8.00
CA ILE A 207 17.37 12.78 -9.44
C ILE A 207 18.77 12.43 -9.96
N ARG A 208 19.79 13.22 -9.60
CA ARG A 208 21.17 12.95 -10.00
C ARG A 208 21.68 11.63 -9.44
N ASN A 209 21.29 11.26 -8.21
CA ASN A 209 21.66 9.98 -7.63
C ASN A 209 20.97 8.81 -8.36
N LEU A 210 19.68 8.94 -8.68
CA LEU A 210 18.93 7.94 -9.46
C LEU A 210 19.52 7.76 -10.86
N MET A 211 19.96 8.84 -11.52
CA MET A 211 20.64 8.72 -12.82
C MET A 211 21.94 7.91 -12.71
N LYS A 212 22.70 8.02 -11.62
CA LYS A 212 23.91 7.20 -11.41
C LYS A 212 23.61 5.71 -11.27
N THR A 213 22.45 5.36 -10.73
CA THR A 213 22.02 3.97 -10.55
C THR A 213 21.13 3.48 -11.69
N HIS A 214 21.16 4.14 -12.84
CA HIS A 214 20.34 3.81 -14.01
C HIS A 214 18.83 3.79 -13.72
N GLY A 215 18.39 4.59 -12.74
CA GLY A 215 17.00 4.69 -12.29
C GLY A 215 16.61 3.66 -11.23
N VAL A 216 17.53 2.82 -10.75
CA VAL A 216 17.23 1.79 -9.75
C VAL A 216 17.54 2.30 -8.35
N THR A 217 16.56 2.25 -7.44
CA THR A 217 16.83 2.27 -6.00
C THR A 217 16.95 0.83 -5.52
N TYR A 218 18.09 0.47 -4.92
CA TYR A 218 18.34 -0.88 -4.41
C TYR A 218 17.93 -1.01 -2.94
N ALA A 219 17.37 -2.16 -2.59
CA ALA A 219 17.11 -2.57 -1.22
C ALA A 219 18.43 -2.80 -0.46
N SER A 220 18.41 -2.52 0.85
CA SER A 220 19.53 -2.80 1.75
C SER A 220 19.64 -4.30 2.03
N THR A 221 20.80 -4.88 1.70
CA THR A 221 21.12 -6.29 1.99
C THR A 221 21.18 -6.56 3.49
N GLU A 222 21.64 -5.59 4.28
CA GLU A 222 21.66 -5.69 5.75
C GLU A 222 20.24 -5.87 6.30
N ILE A 223 19.30 -5.01 5.88
CA ILE A 223 17.90 -5.10 6.34
C ILE A 223 17.27 -6.42 5.93
N LEU A 224 17.49 -6.85 4.68
CA LEU A 224 16.98 -8.13 4.17
C LEU A 224 17.57 -9.33 4.95
N SER A 225 18.84 -9.28 5.31
CA SER A 225 19.53 -10.36 6.04
C SER A 225 19.18 -10.41 7.52
N ARG A 226 18.89 -9.26 8.15
CA ARG A 226 18.63 -9.16 9.59
C ARG A 226 17.35 -9.90 9.98
N GLY A 227 16.27 -9.74 9.21
CA GLY A 227 15.01 -10.44 9.47
C GLY A 227 14.27 -10.04 10.75
N VAL A 228 14.72 -9.01 11.48
CA VAL A 228 14.11 -8.56 12.74
C VAL A 228 13.19 -7.35 12.50
N PRO A 229 11.93 -7.36 12.97
CA PRO A 229 11.01 -6.21 12.91
C PRO A 229 11.48 -5.06 13.80
N GLU A 230 11.10 -3.83 13.48
CA GLU A 230 11.49 -2.64 14.24
C GLU A 230 10.27 -1.80 14.60
N GLU A 231 10.26 -1.23 15.81
CA GLU A 231 9.19 -0.30 16.19
C GLU A 231 9.41 1.09 15.58
N VAL A 232 8.39 1.65 14.94
CA VAL A 232 8.47 2.95 14.27
C VAL A 232 7.72 4.04 15.06
N PRO A 233 8.37 5.16 15.41
CA PRO A 233 7.70 6.25 16.11
C PRO A 233 6.56 6.88 15.29
N TYR A 234 5.45 7.21 15.96
CA TYR A 234 4.23 7.76 15.36
C TYR A 234 4.47 8.96 14.41
N ALA A 235 5.40 9.86 14.75
CA ALA A 235 5.68 11.05 13.93
C ALA A 235 6.33 10.73 12.57
N GLN A 236 7.04 9.61 12.45
CA GLN A 236 7.67 9.17 11.20
C GLN A 236 6.75 8.26 10.37
N ALA A 237 5.63 7.82 10.94
CA ALA A 237 4.60 7.07 10.25
C ALA A 237 3.66 7.96 9.41
N GLY A 238 3.76 9.28 9.47
CA GLY A 238 2.93 10.20 8.67
C GLY A 238 3.53 10.57 7.31
N SER A 239 4.86 10.60 7.18
CA SER A 239 5.54 11.11 5.98
C SER A 239 5.93 10.01 4.98
N GLY A 240 6.15 8.78 5.45
CA GLY A 240 6.51 7.64 4.61
C GLY A 240 5.34 6.79 4.11
N THR A 241 4.11 7.07 4.58
CA THR A 241 2.97 6.15 4.46
C THR A 241 2.07 6.36 3.26
N SER A 242 2.37 7.34 2.41
CA SER A 242 1.57 7.65 1.22
C SER A 242 1.65 6.60 0.11
N ARG A 243 2.61 5.66 0.18
CA ARG A 243 2.88 4.63 -0.85
C ARG A 243 3.20 3.24 -0.28
N CYS A 244 2.98 3.01 1.02
CA CYS A 244 3.34 1.72 1.62
C CYS A 244 2.17 0.74 1.63
N MET A 245 2.54 -0.53 1.64
CA MET A 245 1.68 -1.63 2.04
C MET A 245 1.27 -1.51 3.51
N PHE A 246 -0.03 -1.58 3.80
CA PHE A 246 -0.55 -1.45 5.17
C PHE A 246 -1.30 -2.70 5.60
N PHE A 247 -0.97 -3.21 6.78
CA PHE A 247 -1.68 -4.34 7.36
C PHE A 247 -2.34 -3.95 8.69
N LEU A 248 -3.66 -4.12 8.76
CA LEU A 248 -4.48 -3.62 9.86
C LEU A 248 -5.30 -4.75 10.50
N PRO A 249 -5.32 -4.87 11.84
CA PRO A 249 -6.33 -5.66 12.55
C PRO A 249 -7.67 -4.92 12.51
N ILE A 250 -8.72 -5.59 12.04
CA ILE A 250 -10.05 -4.99 11.83
C ILE A 250 -11.18 -5.71 12.59
N ARG A 251 -10.90 -6.89 13.19
CA ARG A 251 -11.87 -7.66 14.00
C ARG A 251 -12.30 -6.96 15.30
N ASN A 252 -11.52 -6.01 15.81
CA ASN A 252 -11.79 -5.33 17.08
C ASN A 252 -11.96 -3.82 16.90
N THR A 253 -13.15 -3.41 16.46
CA THR A 253 -13.52 -2.00 16.20
C THR A 253 -13.47 -1.12 17.44
N SER A 254 -13.34 -1.68 18.65
CA SER A 254 -13.11 -0.90 19.87
C SER A 254 -11.74 -0.19 19.90
N ARG A 255 -10.78 -0.62 19.06
CA ARG A 255 -9.51 0.09 18.81
C ARG A 255 -9.62 1.16 17.71
N VAL A 256 -10.72 1.16 16.95
CA VAL A 256 -10.97 2.08 15.84
C VAL A 256 -11.85 3.22 16.31
N VAL A 257 -11.25 4.35 16.68
CA VAL A 257 -12.03 5.51 17.13
C VAL A 257 -11.81 6.73 16.25
N TRP A 258 -12.94 7.21 15.75
CA TRP A 258 -13.12 8.42 14.98
C TRP A 258 -13.19 9.64 15.91
N ASN A 259 -12.24 10.57 15.79
CA ASN A 259 -12.23 11.78 16.61
C ASN A 259 -12.70 13.02 15.80
N LYS A 260 -13.72 13.72 16.31
CA LYS A 260 -14.32 14.94 15.75
C LYS A 260 -13.52 16.24 16.03
N SER A 261 -12.43 16.21 16.80
CA SER A 261 -11.96 17.40 17.52
C SER A 261 -10.82 18.23 16.89
N LYS A 262 -10.54 18.18 15.58
CA LYS A 262 -9.60 19.14 14.97
C LYS A 262 -10.13 19.70 13.65
N ARG A 263 -10.42 21.01 13.68
CA ARG A 263 -10.72 21.84 12.51
C ARG A 263 -9.64 21.64 11.44
N PHE A 264 -10.10 21.32 10.24
CA PHE A 264 -9.32 21.20 9.02
C PHE A 264 -8.60 22.51 8.71
N SER A 265 -7.29 22.57 8.92
CA SER A 265 -6.44 23.51 8.18
C SER A 265 -5.99 22.85 6.89
N PHE A 266 -6.56 23.27 5.77
CA PHE A 266 -6.12 22.91 4.43
C PHE A 266 -4.66 23.40 4.24
N ARG A 267 -3.70 22.49 4.43
CA ARG A 267 -2.40 22.54 3.76
C ARG A 267 -2.23 21.21 3.05
N PHE A 268 -2.06 21.29 1.73
CA PHE A 268 -1.94 20.17 0.80
C PHE A 268 -1.05 19.03 1.34
N PHE A 269 -1.68 18.01 1.90
CA PHE A 269 -1.11 16.68 2.16
C PHE A 269 -2.22 15.68 1.84
N HIS A 270 -2.07 14.94 0.74
CA HIS A 270 -3.05 13.95 0.27
C HIS A 270 -3.04 12.64 1.09
N SER A 271 -2.44 12.62 2.28
CA SER A 271 -2.41 11.45 3.17
C SER A 271 -3.58 11.47 4.15
N TRP A 272 -4.71 10.91 3.73
CA TRP A 272 -5.77 10.54 4.67
C TRP A 272 -5.46 9.15 5.23
N GLN A 273 -4.76 9.10 6.36
CA GLN A 273 -4.82 7.93 7.24
C GLN A 273 -6.11 8.00 8.04
N ILE A 274 -6.80 6.86 8.16
CA ILE A 274 -7.83 6.68 9.17
C ILE A 274 -7.13 6.73 10.53
N ILE A 275 -7.38 7.80 11.28
CA ILE A 275 -6.86 7.97 12.64
C ILE A 275 -7.68 7.05 13.55
N LEU A 276 -7.07 5.97 14.02
CA LEU A 276 -7.63 5.11 15.06
C LEU A 276 -7.15 5.63 16.42
N ARG A 277 -8.02 6.24 17.24
CA ARG A 277 -7.59 6.73 18.56
C ARG A 277 -8.66 6.74 19.66
N LYS A 278 -8.58 5.90 20.70
CA LYS A 278 -9.10 6.33 22.03
C LYS A 278 -8.55 5.63 23.28
N SER A 279 -8.65 6.45 24.32
CA SER A 279 -8.57 6.28 25.77
C SER A 279 -7.27 5.69 26.32
N ALA A 280 -6.40 6.64 26.70
CA ALA A 280 -5.45 6.61 27.81
C ALA A 280 -5.26 5.26 28.50
N SER A 281 -4.09 4.65 28.27
CA SER A 281 -3.15 4.17 29.30
C SER A 281 -2.19 3.06 28.81
N TYR A 282 -1.77 3.03 27.55
CA TYR A 282 -0.59 2.23 27.14
C TYR A 282 0.19 2.92 26.00
N PRO A 283 1.54 2.85 25.98
CA PRO A 283 2.34 3.33 24.86
C PRO A 283 2.03 2.46 23.62
N TYR A 284 1.70 3.12 22.50
CA TYR A 284 1.41 2.50 21.19
C TYR A 284 2.62 1.73 20.66
N ARG A 285 2.41 0.58 20.02
CA ARG A 285 3.45 -0.22 19.34
C ARG A 285 3.13 -0.35 17.85
N VAL A 286 3.94 0.30 17.03
CA VAL A 286 3.91 0.18 15.57
C VAL A 286 5.13 -0.61 15.17
N SER A 287 5.01 -1.75 14.49
CA SER A 287 6.18 -2.49 13.99
C SER A 287 6.21 -2.51 12.47
N SER A 288 7.34 -2.19 11.85
CA SER A 288 7.54 -2.49 10.42
C SER A 288 7.74 -3.99 10.23
N ALA A 289 6.88 -4.61 9.43
CA ALA A 289 7.14 -5.95 8.91
C ALA A 289 8.16 -5.80 7.78
N ASN A 290 9.27 -6.53 7.86
CA ASN A 290 10.44 -6.31 7.00
C ASN A 290 10.16 -6.27 5.50
N THR A 291 11.03 -5.53 4.78
CA THR A 291 10.66 -4.61 3.68
C THR A 291 11.74 -3.59 3.17
N ALA A 292 12.84 -3.24 3.88
CA ALA A 292 13.90 -2.21 3.54
C ALA A 292 13.59 -0.69 3.21
N LYS A 293 14.06 0.30 4.00
CA LYS A 293 13.94 1.78 3.73
C LYS A 293 15.27 2.31 3.19
N MET A 294 15.22 3.08 2.09
CA MET A 294 15.82 4.43 1.93
C MET A 294 15.19 5.14 0.74
#